data_AF-A0A059PCS5-F1
#
_entry.id   AF-A0A059PCS5-F1
#
_cell.length_a   1.000
_cell.length_b   1.000
_cell.length_c   1.000
_cell.angle_alpha   90.00
_cell.angle_beta   90.00
_cell.angle_gamma   90.00
#
_symmetry.space_group_name_H-M   'P 1'
#
loop_
_entity.id
_entity.type
_entity.pdbx_description
1 polymer ?
#
loop_
_entity_poly.entity_id
_entity_poly.type
_entity_poly.pdbx_seq_one_letter_code
_entity_poly.pdbx_strand_id
1 'polypeptide(L)'
;MSKKLQEAIKHPDPAVAAGRKSAIKRWVGVLQDNFMEHIKYFKGDKLKFLHNVFQDEGCWSGVRLDNAALGQRFTEEKIGGIDNPLRKYEMACSYCVVDKIHPLFQKAFESYKNGFSSDELDSRGNPITDEYIRNSLLGGIRRKGPVFDFWIDRESGELKKYDAVEGFDSAVKLRWSEGVEYFYNHLKEEDKEKKLTEAIIALSRPQSVEKDAPILDFCVRNIADKDTLLQKLSQKDKGIYSIFAELIESCFFDTVHDLVQCWCYEEASARGDHSKEILSQDEYDLLLYSLSNVMLKNPESNVQARSLIMKIWKCDCFIEYRKISVNISNCIVPIQDMLAGLIINWKREDIYKSDEEKEVEKKEILDVILFAKDCFPEKFEFFKEKIIKNLRLCGREGMKDYVDYGLFAEELFSELEKTTLPLGPVGDGPWNNLRSRSKAHGSKETTLPVDDGPQSELGTPSVSGVSSYKKKSVFTLSGNK
;
A
#
# COMPACT_ATOMS: atom_id res chain seq x y z
N MET A 1 3.70 -11.07 17.18
CA MET A 1 4.16 -11.91 16.04
C MET A 1 5.47 -12.57 16.45
N SER A 2 5.70 -13.86 16.19
CA SER A 2 6.95 -14.49 16.62
C SER A 2 8.10 -13.87 15.83
N LYS A 3 9.06 -13.20 16.49
CA LYS A 3 10.30 -12.69 15.90
C LYS A 3 10.94 -13.70 14.93
N LYS A 4 10.76 -15.00 15.21
CA LYS A 4 11.17 -16.14 14.38
C LYS A 4 10.67 -16.14 12.94
N LEU A 5 9.47 -15.64 12.64
CA LEU A 5 8.96 -15.57 11.25
C LEU A 5 9.58 -14.40 10.48
N GLN A 6 9.83 -13.29 11.17
CA GLN A 6 10.49 -12.12 10.58
C GLN A 6 12.00 -12.35 10.39
N GLU A 7 12.62 -13.16 11.27
CA GLU A 7 14.02 -13.61 11.16
C GLU A 7 14.25 -14.58 9.98
N ALA A 8 13.19 -15.22 9.47
CA ALA A 8 13.24 -16.05 8.27
C ALA A 8 13.57 -15.23 7.01
N ILE A 9 13.16 -13.95 6.99
CA ILE A 9 13.40 -13.03 5.89
C ILE A 9 14.82 -12.48 5.97
N LYS A 10 15.69 -13.04 5.13
CA LYS A 10 17.02 -12.52 4.86
C LYS A 10 17.09 -12.18 3.39
N HIS A 11 17.40 -10.92 3.09
CA HIS A 11 17.64 -10.46 1.73
C HIS A 11 18.85 -9.50 1.74
N PRO A 12 19.76 -9.56 0.75
CA PRO A 12 20.92 -8.67 0.70
C PRO A 12 20.55 -7.19 0.64
N ASP A 13 19.47 -6.87 -0.08
CA ASP A 13 18.87 -5.54 -0.11
C ASP A 13 18.00 -5.30 1.15
N PRO A 14 18.36 -4.34 2.02
CA PRO A 14 17.59 -4.00 3.22
C PRO A 14 16.17 -3.49 2.92
N ALA A 15 15.95 -2.82 1.79
CA ALA A 15 14.63 -2.33 1.39
C ALA A 15 13.70 -3.50 1.06
N VAL A 16 14.22 -4.50 0.34
CA VAL A 16 13.46 -5.72 0.05
C VAL A 16 13.17 -6.51 1.31
N ALA A 17 14.15 -6.66 2.21
CA ALA A 17 13.95 -7.33 3.50
C ALA A 17 12.86 -6.66 4.35
N ALA A 18 12.85 -5.32 4.41
CA ALA A 18 11.82 -4.55 5.11
C ALA A 18 10.44 -4.75 4.46
N GLY A 19 10.35 -4.64 3.13
CA GLY A 19 9.11 -4.85 2.38
C GLY A 19 8.49 -6.23 2.60
N ARG A 20 9.32 -7.30 2.56
CA ARG A 20 8.87 -8.67 2.84
C ARG A 20 8.41 -8.87 4.28
N LYS A 21 9.10 -8.27 5.27
CA LYS A 21 8.65 -8.30 6.68
C LYS A 21 7.27 -7.67 6.83
N SER A 22 7.03 -6.52 6.20
CA SER A 22 5.71 -5.89 6.18
C SER A 22 4.68 -6.77 5.47
N ALA A 23 5.05 -7.45 4.38
CA ALA A 23 4.16 -8.37 3.66
C ALA A 23 3.73 -9.57 4.52
N ILE A 24 4.66 -10.19 5.25
CA ILE A 24 4.33 -11.24 6.23
C ILE A 24 3.42 -10.67 7.32
N LYS A 25 3.74 -9.47 7.84
CA LYS A 25 2.96 -8.87 8.92
C LYS A 25 1.49 -8.71 8.51
N ARG A 26 1.26 -8.18 7.29
CA ARG A 26 -0.07 -8.07 6.68
C ARG A 26 -0.72 -9.43 6.47
N TRP A 27 -0.01 -10.37 5.84
CA TRP A 27 -0.51 -11.71 5.59
C TRP A 27 -0.97 -12.42 6.86
N VAL A 28 -0.20 -12.29 7.95
CA VAL A 28 -0.57 -12.84 9.26
C VAL A 28 -1.80 -12.13 9.83
N GLY A 29 -1.93 -10.81 9.70
CA GLY A 29 -3.12 -10.06 10.15
C GLY A 29 -4.38 -10.48 9.40
N VAL A 30 -4.34 -10.44 8.06
CA VAL A 30 -5.46 -10.80 7.18
C VAL A 30 -5.90 -12.25 7.37
N LEU A 31 -4.98 -13.19 7.60
CA LEU A 31 -5.35 -14.59 7.84
C LEU A 31 -5.84 -14.87 9.27
N GLN A 32 -5.37 -14.13 10.27
CA GLN A 32 -5.86 -14.26 11.65
C GLN A 32 -7.37 -14.01 11.73
N ASP A 33 -7.87 -13.08 10.92
CA ASP A 33 -9.26 -12.62 10.93
C ASP A 33 -10.19 -13.34 9.94
N ASN A 34 -9.65 -14.24 9.11
CA ASN A 34 -10.42 -14.88 8.03
C ASN A 34 -10.40 -16.42 8.09
N PHE A 35 -9.26 -17.04 8.39
CA PHE A 35 -9.08 -18.45 8.03
C PHE A 35 -8.33 -19.27 9.07
N MET A 36 -7.35 -18.65 9.73
CA MET A 36 -6.55 -19.29 10.74
C MET A 36 -6.46 -18.40 11.97
N GLU A 37 -7.59 -18.30 12.70
CA GLU A 37 -7.66 -17.76 14.07
C GLU A 37 -6.55 -18.32 14.99
N HIS A 38 -5.91 -19.41 14.58
CA HIS A 38 -4.85 -20.12 15.28
C HIS A 38 -3.42 -19.96 14.73
N ILE A 39 -3.13 -19.12 13.70
CA ILE A 39 -1.72 -18.87 13.28
C ILE A 39 -0.89 -18.38 14.46
N LYS A 40 -1.47 -17.55 15.33
CA LYS A 40 -0.81 -17.07 16.57
C LYS A 40 -0.40 -18.20 17.53
N TYR A 41 -1.01 -19.38 17.41
CA TYR A 41 -0.70 -20.58 18.20
C TYR A 41 0.19 -21.58 17.45
N PHE A 42 0.67 -21.26 16.25
CA PHE A 42 1.57 -22.14 15.52
C PHE A 42 2.88 -22.33 16.28
N LYS A 43 3.24 -23.60 16.50
CA LYS A 43 4.45 -24.04 17.20
C LYS A 43 5.04 -25.25 16.47
N GLY A 44 6.31 -25.55 16.74
CA GLY A 44 7.00 -26.71 16.18
C GLY A 44 6.98 -26.71 14.65
N ASP A 45 6.57 -27.84 14.08
CA ASP A 45 6.60 -28.09 12.63
C ASP A 45 5.80 -27.08 11.81
N LYS A 46 4.70 -26.54 12.34
CA LYS A 46 3.91 -25.50 11.65
C LYS A 46 4.68 -24.19 11.47
N LEU A 47 5.45 -23.81 12.49
CA LEU A 47 6.29 -22.60 12.43
C LEU A 47 7.49 -22.84 11.50
N LYS A 48 8.04 -24.06 11.53
CA LYS A 48 9.12 -24.48 10.63
C LYS A 48 8.68 -24.48 9.16
N PHE A 49 7.46 -24.95 8.88
CA PHE A 49 6.85 -24.86 7.55
C PHE A 49 6.78 -23.42 7.06
N LEU A 50 6.16 -22.52 7.83
CA LEU A 50 6.06 -21.10 7.44
C LEU A 50 7.44 -20.46 7.26
N HIS A 51 8.40 -20.79 8.13
CA HIS A 51 9.77 -20.34 7.99
C HIS A 51 10.40 -20.81 6.67
N ASN A 52 10.22 -22.09 6.29
CA ASN A 52 10.75 -22.63 5.03
C ASN A 52 10.09 -21.96 3.81
N VAL A 53 8.77 -21.77 3.86
CA VAL A 53 8.01 -21.09 2.80
C VAL A 53 8.51 -19.65 2.62
N PHE A 54 8.68 -18.91 3.71
CA PHE A 54 9.16 -17.52 3.61
C PHE A 54 10.64 -17.39 3.25
N GLN A 55 11.43 -18.46 3.36
CA GLN A 55 12.79 -18.52 2.84
C GLN A 55 12.86 -18.91 1.35
N ASP A 56 11.78 -19.46 0.80
CA ASP A 56 11.74 -19.85 -0.60
C ASP A 56 11.52 -18.61 -1.47
N GLU A 57 12.53 -18.26 -2.27
CA GLU A 57 12.44 -17.16 -3.23
C GLU A 57 11.31 -17.38 -4.26
N GLY A 58 10.91 -18.63 -4.53
CA GLY A 58 9.76 -18.93 -5.39
C GLY A 58 8.41 -18.51 -4.78
N CYS A 59 8.36 -18.19 -3.48
CA CYS A 59 7.17 -17.64 -2.83
C CYS A 59 7.16 -16.10 -2.82
N TRP A 60 8.13 -15.45 -3.49
CA TRP A 60 8.26 -14.00 -3.51
C TRP A 60 8.35 -13.44 -4.93
N SER A 61 7.67 -12.31 -5.14
CA SER A 61 7.87 -11.44 -6.30
C SER A 61 8.38 -10.09 -5.80
N GLY A 62 9.71 -9.96 -5.73
CA GLY A 62 10.38 -8.82 -5.10
C GLY A 62 10.03 -8.74 -3.61
N VAL A 63 9.24 -7.74 -3.22
CA VAL A 63 8.78 -7.52 -1.83
C VAL A 63 7.45 -8.19 -1.50
N ARG A 64 6.78 -8.79 -2.48
CA ARG A 64 5.41 -9.30 -2.38
C ARG A 64 5.41 -10.81 -2.24
N LEU A 65 4.51 -11.31 -1.41
CA LEU A 65 4.28 -12.73 -1.24
C LEU A 65 3.44 -13.24 -2.43
N ASP A 66 3.92 -14.29 -3.10
CA ASP A 66 3.16 -14.98 -4.15
C ASP A 66 2.10 -15.87 -3.50
N ASN A 67 0.87 -15.38 -3.49
CA ASN A 67 -0.26 -16.06 -2.89
C ASN A 67 -0.60 -17.38 -3.59
N ALA A 68 -0.36 -17.50 -4.90
CA ALA A 68 -0.63 -18.73 -5.64
C ALA A 68 0.39 -19.82 -5.26
N ALA A 69 1.68 -19.48 -5.27
CA ALA A 69 2.74 -20.39 -4.83
C ALA A 69 2.55 -20.82 -3.37
N LEU A 70 2.17 -19.88 -2.52
CA LEU A 70 1.85 -20.13 -1.12
C LEU A 70 0.66 -21.08 -0.95
N GLY A 71 -0.43 -20.84 -1.68
CA GLY A 71 -1.62 -21.68 -1.70
C GLY A 71 -1.30 -23.11 -2.08
N GLN A 72 -0.52 -23.30 -3.14
CA GLN A 72 -0.05 -24.63 -3.57
C GLN A 72 0.69 -25.35 -2.44
N ARG A 73 1.68 -24.68 -1.81
CA ARG A 73 2.44 -25.23 -0.67
C ARG A 73 1.52 -25.68 0.47
N PHE A 74 0.52 -24.88 0.84
CA PHE A 74 -0.44 -25.25 1.90
C PHE A 74 -1.30 -26.47 1.55
N THR A 75 -1.63 -26.66 0.28
CA THR A 75 -2.47 -27.78 -0.16
C THR A 75 -1.67 -29.08 -0.32
N GLU A 76 -0.38 -29.00 -0.61
CA GLU A 76 0.47 -30.15 -0.94
C GLU A 76 1.26 -30.69 0.26
N GLU A 77 1.72 -29.83 1.18
CA GLU A 77 2.56 -30.27 2.28
C GLU A 77 1.78 -31.00 3.39
N LYS A 78 2.43 -32.01 3.98
CA LYS A 78 1.93 -32.77 5.13
C LYS A 78 2.32 -32.07 6.43
N ILE A 79 1.52 -31.10 6.84
CA ILE A 79 1.74 -30.35 8.08
C ILE A 79 0.76 -30.85 9.14
N GLY A 80 1.26 -31.33 10.29
CA GLY A 80 0.41 -31.81 11.39
C GLY A 80 -0.62 -30.76 11.81
N GLY A 81 -1.91 -31.10 11.78
CA GLY A 81 -3.03 -30.21 12.09
C GLY A 81 -3.54 -29.32 10.93
N ILE A 82 -2.86 -29.31 9.78
CA ILE A 82 -3.38 -28.81 8.49
C ILE A 82 -3.68 -30.00 7.56
N ASP A 83 -3.17 -31.20 7.84
CA ASP A 83 -3.40 -32.43 7.07
C ASP A 83 -4.86 -32.93 7.06
N ASN A 84 -5.77 -32.24 7.74
CA ASN A 84 -7.20 -32.47 7.63
C ASN A 84 -7.70 -32.04 6.23
N PRO A 85 -8.38 -32.91 5.45
CA PRO A 85 -8.93 -32.58 4.14
C PRO A 85 -9.77 -31.29 4.12
N LEU A 86 -10.54 -31.03 5.19
CA LEU A 86 -11.34 -29.82 5.31
C LEU A 86 -10.47 -28.55 5.39
N ARG A 87 -9.36 -28.60 6.13
CA ARG A 87 -8.43 -27.46 6.25
C ARG A 87 -7.68 -27.22 4.94
N LYS A 88 -7.29 -28.29 4.23
CA LYS A 88 -6.70 -28.16 2.89
C LYS A 88 -7.71 -27.60 1.89
N TYR A 89 -8.98 -28.02 1.97
CA TYR A 89 -10.06 -27.47 1.15
C TYR A 89 -10.25 -25.97 1.39
N GLU A 90 -10.32 -25.56 2.66
CA GLU A 90 -10.41 -24.15 3.06
C GLU A 90 -9.23 -23.35 2.45
N MET A 91 -7.99 -23.84 2.52
CA MET A 91 -6.83 -23.21 1.89
C MET A 91 -6.93 -23.14 0.36
N ALA A 92 -7.32 -24.24 -0.29
CA ALA A 92 -7.47 -24.27 -1.75
C ALA A 92 -8.50 -23.25 -2.22
N CYS A 93 -9.60 -23.08 -1.48
CA CYS A 93 -10.62 -22.07 -1.77
C CYS A 93 -10.07 -20.65 -1.61
N SER A 94 -9.36 -20.37 -0.51
CA SER A 94 -8.83 -19.03 -0.22
C SER A 94 -7.76 -18.58 -1.21
N TYR A 95 -6.92 -19.49 -1.70
CA TYR A 95 -5.82 -19.17 -2.62
C TYR A 95 -6.11 -19.52 -4.08
N CYS A 96 -7.36 -19.83 -4.43
CA CYS A 96 -7.75 -20.17 -5.80
C CYS A 96 -6.97 -21.36 -6.39
N VAL A 97 -6.65 -22.39 -5.60
CA VAL A 97 -5.95 -23.61 -6.08
C VAL A 97 -6.99 -24.55 -6.71
N VAL A 98 -7.56 -24.13 -7.85
CA VAL A 98 -8.81 -24.66 -8.42
C VAL A 98 -8.78 -26.17 -8.66
N ASP A 99 -7.67 -26.72 -9.12
CA ASP A 99 -7.51 -28.15 -9.39
C ASP A 99 -7.60 -29.01 -8.12
N LYS A 100 -7.31 -28.44 -6.95
CA LYS A 100 -7.39 -29.13 -5.65
C LYS A 100 -8.74 -28.97 -4.97
N ILE A 101 -9.53 -27.93 -5.29
CA ILE A 101 -10.77 -27.60 -4.57
C ILE A 101 -11.74 -28.78 -4.57
N HIS A 102 -12.14 -29.26 -5.74
CA HIS A 102 -13.14 -30.33 -5.84
C HIS A 102 -12.64 -31.67 -5.26
N PRO A 103 -11.42 -32.17 -5.56
CA PRO A 103 -10.90 -33.38 -4.92
C PRO A 103 -10.82 -33.32 -3.39
N LEU A 104 -10.46 -32.16 -2.82
CA LEU A 104 -10.40 -31.97 -1.37
C LEU A 104 -11.79 -31.87 -0.76
N PHE A 105 -12.73 -31.22 -1.45
CA PHE A 105 -14.13 -31.16 -1.04
C PHE A 105 -14.72 -32.57 -0.94
N GLN A 106 -14.54 -33.40 -1.98
CA GLN A 106 -15.07 -34.76 -1.99
C GLN A 106 -14.52 -35.60 -0.83
N LYS A 107 -13.22 -35.51 -0.54
CA LYS A 107 -12.63 -36.18 0.63
C LYS A 107 -13.23 -35.71 1.95
N ALA A 108 -13.46 -34.40 2.10
CA ALA A 108 -14.09 -33.84 3.30
C ALA A 108 -15.56 -34.25 3.41
N PHE A 109 -16.29 -34.25 2.29
CA PHE A 109 -17.68 -34.67 2.19
C PHE A 109 -17.86 -36.14 2.57
N GLU A 110 -17.08 -37.06 1.98
CA GLU A 110 -17.14 -38.48 2.32
C GLU A 110 -16.78 -38.74 3.80
N SER A 111 -15.76 -38.04 4.32
CA SER A 111 -15.42 -38.14 5.74
C SER A 111 -16.53 -37.62 6.65
N TYR A 112 -17.27 -36.58 6.25
CA TYR A 112 -18.38 -36.02 7.01
C TYR A 112 -19.63 -36.89 6.90
N LYS A 113 -19.90 -37.44 5.72
CA LYS A 113 -20.99 -38.38 5.42
C LYS A 113 -20.89 -39.65 6.26
N ASN A 114 -19.69 -40.17 6.49
CA ASN A 114 -19.47 -41.33 7.37
C ASN A 114 -19.87 -41.11 8.84
N GLY A 115 -20.13 -39.86 9.25
CA GLY A 115 -20.67 -39.54 10.56
C GLY A 115 -22.19 -39.74 10.68
N PHE A 116 -22.89 -39.95 9.57
CA PHE A 116 -24.33 -40.16 9.52
C PHE A 116 -24.66 -41.66 9.41
N SER A 117 -25.70 -42.10 10.11
CA SER A 117 -26.21 -43.47 9.95
C SER A 117 -27.20 -43.56 8.80
N SER A 118 -27.35 -44.75 8.19
CA SER A 118 -28.26 -44.97 7.05
C SER A 118 -29.74 -44.72 7.37
N ASP A 119 -30.09 -44.78 8.65
CA ASP A 119 -31.47 -44.68 9.16
C ASP A 119 -31.75 -43.31 9.79
N GLU A 120 -30.80 -42.38 9.69
CA GLU A 120 -30.89 -41.06 10.31
C GLU A 120 -31.87 -40.17 9.52
N LEU A 121 -32.74 -39.48 10.26
CA LEU A 121 -33.75 -38.58 9.72
C LEU A 121 -33.40 -37.13 10.06
N ASP A 122 -33.74 -36.20 9.16
CA ASP A 122 -33.60 -34.78 9.41
C ASP A 122 -34.59 -34.28 10.48
N SER A 123 -34.50 -32.99 10.84
CA SER A 123 -35.41 -32.36 11.83
C SER A 123 -36.89 -32.32 11.43
N ARG A 124 -37.21 -32.73 10.19
CA ARG A 124 -38.56 -32.82 9.64
C ARG A 124 -39.00 -34.28 9.42
N GLY A 125 -38.18 -35.27 9.79
CA GLY A 125 -38.47 -36.69 9.65
C GLY A 125 -38.19 -37.27 8.26
N ASN A 126 -37.47 -36.56 7.38
CA ASN A 126 -37.09 -37.08 6.06
C ASN A 126 -35.76 -37.85 6.12
N PRO A 127 -35.56 -38.87 5.27
CA PRO A 127 -34.25 -39.53 5.14
C PRO A 127 -33.14 -38.53 4.82
N ILE A 128 -32.02 -38.63 5.52
CA ILE A 128 -30.84 -37.81 5.24
C ILE A 128 -30.26 -38.18 3.87
N THR A 129 -30.27 -37.23 2.93
CA THR A 129 -29.71 -37.38 1.59
C THR A 129 -28.30 -36.80 1.49
N ASP A 130 -27.55 -37.19 0.46
CA ASP A 130 -26.24 -36.59 0.16
C ASP A 130 -26.33 -35.07 -0.03
N GLU A 131 -27.42 -34.57 -0.62
CA GLU A 131 -27.70 -33.14 -0.75
C GLU A 131 -27.85 -32.47 0.62
N TYR A 132 -28.58 -33.09 1.55
CA TYR A 132 -28.72 -32.59 2.92
C TYR A 132 -27.37 -32.51 3.64
N ILE A 133 -26.60 -33.60 3.60
CA ILE A 133 -25.27 -33.69 4.23
C ILE A 133 -24.36 -32.62 3.65
N ARG A 134 -24.38 -32.43 2.33
CA ARG A 134 -23.57 -31.43 1.63
C ARG A 134 -23.95 -30.02 2.04
N ASN A 135 -25.25 -29.72 2.06
CA ASN A 135 -25.76 -28.42 2.48
C ASN A 135 -25.44 -28.12 3.95
N SER A 136 -25.47 -29.14 4.82
CA SER A 136 -25.02 -29.04 6.21
C SER A 136 -23.53 -28.73 6.30
N LEU A 137 -22.68 -29.46 5.57
CA LEU A 137 -21.23 -29.23 5.52
C LEU A 137 -20.91 -27.84 4.99
N LEU A 138 -21.46 -27.47 3.83
CA LEU A 138 -21.30 -26.16 3.20
C LEU A 138 -21.83 -25.03 4.10
N GLY A 139 -22.95 -25.25 4.79
CA GLY A 139 -23.47 -24.33 5.80
C GLY A 139 -22.54 -24.16 6.99
N GLY A 140 -21.93 -25.25 7.45
CA GLY A 140 -20.96 -25.26 8.55
C GLY A 140 -19.67 -24.51 8.19
N ILE A 141 -19.12 -24.74 7.00
CA ILE A 141 -17.89 -24.06 6.56
C ILE A 141 -18.16 -22.60 6.21
N ARG A 142 -19.31 -22.26 5.61
CA ARG A 142 -19.65 -20.87 5.27
C ARG A 142 -19.64 -19.94 6.49
N ARG A 143 -19.99 -20.46 7.67
CA ARG A 143 -19.91 -19.71 8.94
C ARG A 143 -18.50 -19.30 9.31
N LYS A 144 -17.48 -20.02 8.84
CA LYS A 144 -16.07 -19.68 9.03
C LYS A 144 -15.55 -18.72 7.96
N GLY A 145 -16.13 -18.75 6.76
CA GLY A 145 -15.76 -17.83 5.68
C GLY A 145 -16.63 -18.04 4.44
N PRO A 146 -17.20 -16.97 3.85
CA PRO A 146 -18.11 -17.11 2.71
C PRO A 146 -17.41 -17.61 1.43
N VAL A 147 -16.09 -17.45 1.31
CA VAL A 147 -15.27 -17.95 0.18
C VAL A 147 -15.29 -19.49 0.11
N PHE A 148 -15.51 -20.19 1.22
CA PHE A 148 -15.50 -21.66 1.25
C PHE A 148 -16.72 -22.31 0.60
N ASP A 149 -17.82 -21.57 0.47
CA ASP A 149 -19.04 -22.01 -0.21
C ASP A 149 -19.15 -21.42 -1.63
N PHE A 150 -18.21 -20.55 -1.98
CA PHE A 150 -18.20 -19.88 -3.27
C PHE A 150 -18.04 -20.90 -4.41
N TRP A 151 -17.04 -21.77 -4.31
CA TRP A 151 -16.62 -22.64 -5.41
C TRP A 151 -17.52 -23.84 -5.71
N ILE A 152 -18.27 -24.34 -4.73
CA ILE A 152 -19.03 -25.59 -4.86
C ILE A 152 -20.51 -25.30 -5.09
N ASP A 153 -21.08 -25.95 -6.09
CA ASP A 153 -22.51 -25.95 -6.35
C ASP A 153 -23.24 -26.80 -5.30
N ARG A 154 -24.26 -26.21 -4.68
CA ARG A 154 -24.95 -26.85 -3.55
C ARG A 154 -25.76 -28.06 -3.99
N GLU A 155 -26.36 -27.98 -5.18
CA GLU A 155 -27.25 -29.02 -5.72
C GLU A 155 -26.48 -30.21 -6.29
N SER A 156 -25.44 -29.96 -7.08
CA SER A 156 -24.65 -31.01 -7.72
C SER A 156 -23.43 -31.45 -6.90
N GLY A 157 -22.82 -30.56 -6.12
CA GLY A 157 -21.54 -30.81 -5.42
C GLY A 157 -20.33 -30.67 -6.32
N GLU A 158 -20.56 -30.26 -7.56
CA GLU A 158 -19.53 -29.97 -8.56
C GLU A 158 -18.96 -28.57 -8.38
N LEU A 159 -17.83 -28.32 -9.05
CA LEU A 159 -17.25 -26.99 -9.09
C LEU A 159 -18.14 -26.06 -9.94
N LYS A 160 -18.52 -24.91 -9.38
CA LYS A 160 -19.23 -23.86 -10.12
C LYS A 160 -18.36 -23.32 -11.25
N LYS A 161 -19.01 -23.00 -12.36
CA LYS A 161 -18.39 -22.26 -13.46
C LYS A 161 -18.81 -20.80 -13.35
N TYR A 162 -17.82 -19.93 -13.21
CA TYR A 162 -18.00 -18.48 -13.19
C TYR A 162 -17.47 -17.90 -14.50
N ASP A 163 -18.17 -16.93 -15.06
CA ASP A 163 -17.50 -16.01 -15.97
C ASP A 163 -16.54 -15.10 -15.18
N ALA A 164 -15.49 -14.60 -15.83
CA ALA A 164 -14.45 -13.85 -15.15
C ALA A 164 -14.96 -12.53 -14.55
N VAL A 165 -15.98 -11.91 -15.15
CA VAL A 165 -16.57 -10.65 -14.68
C VAL A 165 -17.40 -10.89 -13.41
N GLU A 166 -18.29 -11.87 -13.43
CA GLU A 166 -19.09 -12.28 -12.28
C GLU A 166 -18.20 -12.73 -11.12
N GLY A 167 -17.17 -13.51 -11.42
CA GLY A 167 -16.17 -13.96 -10.44
C GLY A 167 -15.43 -12.78 -9.80
N PHE A 168 -14.97 -11.82 -10.60
CA PHE A 168 -14.29 -10.62 -10.11
C PHE A 168 -15.19 -9.77 -9.20
N ASP A 169 -16.41 -9.45 -9.66
CA ASP A 169 -17.37 -8.64 -8.89
C ASP A 169 -17.75 -9.33 -7.57
N SER A 170 -17.90 -10.66 -7.60
CA SER A 170 -18.15 -11.46 -6.40
C SER A 170 -16.97 -11.46 -5.44
N ALA A 171 -15.74 -11.58 -5.93
CA ALA A 171 -14.54 -11.54 -5.11
C ALA A 171 -14.35 -10.18 -4.42
N VAL A 172 -14.61 -9.07 -5.12
CA VAL A 172 -14.63 -7.72 -4.54
C VAL A 172 -15.68 -7.63 -3.43
N LYS A 173 -16.91 -8.12 -3.68
CA LYS A 173 -17.99 -8.12 -2.68
C LYS A 173 -17.67 -8.96 -1.45
N LEU A 174 -16.97 -10.08 -1.65
CA LEU A 174 -16.53 -10.97 -0.58
C LEU A 174 -15.28 -10.46 0.16
N ARG A 175 -14.67 -9.36 -0.29
CA ARG A 175 -13.41 -8.81 0.23
C ARG A 175 -12.29 -9.85 0.20
N TRP A 176 -12.17 -10.52 -0.93
CA TRP A 176 -11.25 -11.63 -1.13
C TRP A 176 -10.21 -11.28 -2.21
N SER A 177 -9.02 -10.85 -1.75
CA SER A 177 -7.94 -10.36 -2.60
C SER A 177 -7.42 -11.38 -3.62
N GLU A 178 -7.24 -12.62 -3.20
CA GLU A 178 -6.73 -13.70 -4.04
C GLU A 178 -7.74 -14.06 -5.13
N GLY A 179 -9.04 -13.96 -4.83
CA GLY A 179 -10.11 -14.10 -5.82
C GLY A 179 -10.09 -12.97 -6.85
N VAL A 180 -9.90 -11.72 -6.38
CA VAL A 180 -9.79 -10.55 -7.28
C VAL A 180 -8.65 -10.74 -8.26
N GLU A 181 -7.47 -11.10 -7.77
CA GLU A 181 -6.29 -11.37 -8.61
C GLU A 181 -6.52 -12.53 -9.58
N TYR A 182 -7.08 -13.64 -9.09
CA TYR A 182 -7.39 -14.80 -9.91
C TYR A 182 -8.33 -14.44 -11.06
N PHE A 183 -9.49 -13.83 -10.78
CA PHE A 183 -10.46 -13.49 -11.81
C PHE A 183 -9.98 -12.39 -12.73
N TYR A 184 -9.22 -11.41 -12.22
CA TYR A 184 -8.59 -10.37 -13.04
C TYR A 184 -7.70 -10.95 -14.14
N ASN A 185 -6.89 -11.97 -13.81
CA ASN A 185 -6.02 -12.62 -14.79
C ASN A 185 -6.78 -13.37 -15.88
N HIS A 186 -8.07 -13.67 -15.66
CA HIS A 186 -8.97 -14.31 -16.63
C HIS A 186 -9.91 -13.32 -17.33
N LEU A 187 -9.92 -12.04 -16.93
CA LEU A 187 -10.65 -11.00 -17.62
C LEU A 187 -10.06 -10.75 -19.01
N LYS A 188 -10.92 -10.38 -19.96
CA LYS A 188 -10.47 -9.82 -21.22
C LYS A 188 -9.82 -8.46 -21.00
N GLU A 189 -8.83 -8.10 -21.81
CA GLU A 189 -8.13 -6.81 -21.71
C GLU A 189 -9.08 -5.60 -21.75
N GLU A 190 -10.15 -5.68 -22.55
CA GLU A 190 -11.17 -4.62 -22.66
C GLU A 190 -11.97 -4.38 -21.37
N ASP A 191 -12.06 -5.38 -20.49
CA ASP A 191 -12.82 -5.30 -19.23
C ASP A 191 -11.92 -4.91 -18.03
N LYS A 192 -10.61 -5.15 -18.11
CA LYS A 192 -9.67 -5.00 -16.99
C LYS A 192 -9.68 -3.60 -16.38
N GLU A 193 -9.39 -2.57 -17.19
CA GLU A 193 -9.29 -1.18 -16.70
C GLU A 193 -10.60 -0.70 -16.05
N LYS A 194 -11.73 -1.05 -16.68
CA LYS A 194 -13.07 -0.73 -16.17
C LYS A 194 -13.31 -1.39 -14.82
N LYS A 195 -13.02 -2.69 -14.69
CA LYS A 195 -13.24 -3.46 -13.47
C LYS A 195 -12.34 -3.03 -12.31
N LEU A 196 -11.08 -2.71 -12.59
CA LEU A 196 -10.18 -2.10 -11.61
C LEU A 196 -10.74 -0.77 -11.09
N THR A 197 -11.19 0.10 -12.00
CA THR A 197 -11.78 1.40 -11.64
C THR A 197 -13.04 1.24 -10.79
N GLU A 198 -13.97 0.36 -11.19
CA GLU A 198 -15.20 0.08 -10.45
C GLU A 198 -14.91 -0.45 -9.04
N ALA A 199 -13.96 -1.37 -8.90
CA ALA A 199 -13.55 -1.93 -7.61
C ALA A 199 -12.96 -0.85 -6.70
N ILE A 200 -12.04 -0.03 -7.21
CA ILE A 200 -11.42 1.06 -6.43
C ILE A 200 -12.51 2.02 -5.96
N ILE A 201 -13.38 2.49 -6.86
CA ILE A 201 -14.47 3.39 -6.50
C ILE A 201 -15.40 2.78 -5.45
N ALA A 202 -15.71 1.49 -5.53
CA ALA A 202 -16.61 0.82 -4.58
C ALA A 202 -15.98 0.67 -3.18
N LEU A 203 -14.66 0.48 -3.11
CA LEU A 203 -13.91 0.26 -1.88
C LEU A 203 -13.39 1.55 -1.24
N SER A 204 -13.17 2.62 -2.02
CA SER A 204 -12.82 3.95 -1.54
C SER A 204 -14.04 4.66 -0.94
N ARG A 205 -14.34 4.32 0.31
CA ARG A 205 -15.44 4.89 1.12
C ARG A 205 -14.97 5.19 2.55
N PRO A 206 -15.57 6.15 3.28
CA PRO A 206 -15.16 6.52 4.63
C PRO A 206 -15.23 5.42 5.71
N GLN A 207 -15.87 4.28 5.40
CA GLN A 207 -16.02 3.11 6.28
C GLN A 207 -15.40 1.86 5.60
N SER A 208 -14.28 2.03 4.92
CA SER A 208 -13.49 0.89 4.46
C SER A 208 -13.06 0.05 5.67
N VAL A 209 -12.84 -1.24 5.42
CA VAL A 209 -12.31 -2.16 6.44
C VAL A 209 -10.93 -2.62 6.00
N GLU A 210 -10.11 -3.08 6.94
CA GLU A 210 -8.74 -3.57 6.70
C GLU A 210 -8.64 -4.60 5.55
N LYS A 211 -9.72 -5.38 5.33
CA LYS A 211 -9.81 -6.38 4.24
C LYS A 211 -9.94 -5.76 2.84
N ASP A 212 -10.31 -4.49 2.74
CA ASP A 212 -10.41 -3.76 1.47
C ASP A 212 -8.99 -3.36 0.98
N ALA A 213 -8.01 -3.17 1.89
CA ALA A 213 -6.68 -2.66 1.54
C ALA A 213 -5.88 -3.54 0.56
N PRO A 214 -5.80 -4.89 0.69
CA PRO A 214 -5.08 -5.70 -0.28
C PRO A 214 -5.72 -5.68 -1.68
N ILE A 215 -7.05 -5.52 -1.75
CA ILE A 215 -7.76 -5.37 -3.03
C ILE A 215 -7.46 -4.01 -3.64
N LEU A 216 -7.49 -2.94 -2.84
CA LEU A 216 -7.11 -1.60 -3.29
C LEU A 216 -5.66 -1.56 -3.79
N ASP A 217 -4.72 -2.18 -3.06
CA ASP A 217 -3.32 -2.31 -3.48
C ASP A 217 -3.22 -3.01 -4.83
N PHE A 218 -3.89 -4.15 -4.99
CA PHE A 218 -3.90 -4.86 -6.26
C PHE A 218 -4.46 -3.99 -7.39
N CYS A 219 -5.61 -3.35 -7.16
CA CYS A 219 -6.31 -2.63 -8.21
C CYS A 219 -5.54 -1.38 -8.66
N VAL A 220 -5.02 -0.59 -7.72
CA VAL A 220 -4.29 0.66 -8.01
C VAL A 220 -2.99 0.40 -8.77
N ARG A 221 -2.31 -0.72 -8.51
CA ARG A 221 -1.07 -1.03 -9.24
C ARG A 221 -1.31 -1.45 -10.67
N ASN A 222 -2.39 -2.18 -10.89
CA ASN A 222 -2.73 -2.73 -12.19
C ASN A 222 -3.49 -1.74 -13.07
N ILE A 223 -3.93 -0.59 -12.54
CA ILE A 223 -4.55 0.46 -13.35
C ILE A 223 -3.48 1.23 -14.12
N ALA A 224 -3.71 1.39 -15.42
CA ALA A 224 -2.81 2.14 -16.28
C ALA A 224 -3.00 3.65 -16.10
N ASP A 225 -4.25 4.12 -16.14
CA ASP A 225 -4.58 5.55 -16.05
C ASP A 225 -4.93 5.97 -14.62
N LYS A 226 -3.87 6.20 -13.82
CA LYS A 226 -3.99 6.67 -12.43
C LYS A 226 -4.54 8.09 -12.34
N ASP A 227 -4.33 8.93 -13.34
CA ASP A 227 -4.82 10.31 -13.31
C ASP A 227 -6.35 10.36 -13.45
N THR A 228 -6.91 9.65 -14.43
CA THR A 228 -8.36 9.52 -14.57
C THR A 228 -9.00 8.91 -13.33
N LEU A 229 -8.33 7.94 -12.69
CA LEU A 229 -8.79 7.38 -11.42
C LEU A 229 -8.88 8.45 -10.32
N LEU A 230 -7.80 9.23 -10.12
CA LEU A 230 -7.78 10.29 -9.11
C LEU A 230 -8.86 11.33 -9.38
N GLN A 231 -9.07 11.74 -10.63
CA GLN A 231 -10.16 12.66 -11.01
C GLN A 231 -11.56 12.11 -10.70
N LYS A 232 -11.79 10.80 -10.91
CA LYS A 232 -13.06 10.16 -10.53
C LYS A 232 -13.24 10.11 -9.02
N LEU A 233 -12.16 9.90 -8.27
CA LEU A 233 -12.18 9.84 -6.81
C LEU A 233 -12.37 11.22 -6.17
N SER A 234 -11.85 12.30 -6.75
CA SER A 234 -12.04 13.67 -6.23
C SER A 234 -13.50 14.12 -6.30
N GLN A 235 -14.31 13.52 -7.18
CA GLN A 235 -15.75 13.77 -7.26
C GLN A 235 -16.56 13.09 -6.14
N LYS A 236 -15.93 12.24 -5.31
CA LYS A 236 -16.57 11.54 -4.20
C LYS A 236 -16.18 12.19 -2.88
N ASP A 237 -17.13 12.20 -1.94
CA ASP A 237 -16.85 12.65 -0.58
C ASP A 237 -15.70 11.85 0.03
N LYS A 238 -14.61 12.54 0.35
CA LYS A 238 -13.36 11.98 0.86
C LYS A 238 -12.78 10.84 0.03
N GLY A 239 -13.06 10.78 -1.27
CA GLY A 239 -12.74 9.61 -2.10
C GLY A 239 -11.24 9.32 -2.16
N ILE A 240 -10.43 10.38 -2.33
CA ILE A 240 -8.97 10.26 -2.42
C ILE A 240 -8.35 10.06 -1.03
N TYR A 241 -8.82 10.78 -0.01
CA TYR A 241 -8.33 10.55 1.34
C TYR A 241 -8.65 9.12 1.82
N SER A 242 -9.84 8.58 1.52
CA SER A 242 -10.25 7.23 1.96
C SER A 242 -9.34 6.14 1.40
N ILE A 243 -8.94 6.24 0.12
CA ILE A 243 -8.00 5.27 -0.46
C ILE A 243 -6.62 5.37 0.19
N PHE A 244 -6.11 6.58 0.42
CA PHE A 244 -4.82 6.77 1.08
C PHE A 244 -4.86 6.28 2.53
N ALA A 245 -5.89 6.63 3.29
CA ALA A 245 -6.05 6.24 4.68
C ALA A 245 -5.99 4.71 4.82
N GLU A 246 -6.78 3.99 4.03
CA GLU A 246 -6.83 2.52 4.06
C GLU A 246 -5.47 1.88 3.69
N LEU A 247 -4.83 2.38 2.63
CA LEU A 247 -3.52 1.89 2.21
C LEU A 247 -2.40 2.22 3.22
N ILE A 248 -2.45 3.40 3.86
CA ILE A 248 -1.48 3.84 4.86
C ILE A 248 -1.63 3.03 6.15
N GLU A 249 -2.85 2.89 6.67
CA GLU A 249 -3.13 2.10 7.87
C GLU A 249 -2.69 0.64 7.69
N SER A 250 -2.88 0.10 6.49
CA SER A 250 -2.44 -1.25 6.12
C SER A 250 -0.99 -1.35 5.64
N CYS A 251 -0.20 -0.26 5.70
CA CYS A 251 1.22 -0.21 5.33
C CYS A 251 1.54 -0.58 3.85
N PHE A 252 0.66 -0.27 2.89
CA PHE A 252 0.90 -0.39 1.45
C PHE A 252 1.63 0.85 0.88
N PHE A 253 2.79 1.17 1.46
CA PHE A 253 3.51 2.42 1.17
C PHE A 253 4.04 2.54 -0.25
N ASP A 254 4.37 1.43 -0.92
CA ASP A 254 4.81 1.46 -2.33
C ASP A 254 3.69 1.99 -3.22
N THR A 255 2.46 1.48 -3.03
CA THR A 255 1.28 1.91 -3.79
C THR A 255 0.88 3.35 -3.45
N VAL A 256 1.00 3.74 -2.17
CA VAL A 256 0.83 5.15 -1.76
C VAL A 256 1.87 6.04 -2.43
N HIS A 257 3.12 5.60 -2.50
CA HIS A 257 4.22 6.35 -3.12
C HIS A 257 4.01 6.52 -4.63
N ASP A 258 3.52 5.50 -5.31
CA ASP A 258 3.19 5.55 -6.73
C ASP A 258 2.04 6.55 -6.99
N LEU A 259 0.97 6.51 -6.19
CA LEU A 259 -0.12 7.48 -6.28
C LEU A 259 0.36 8.92 -6.02
N VAL A 260 1.16 9.12 -4.97
CA VAL A 260 1.77 10.42 -4.66
C VAL A 260 2.71 10.86 -5.79
N GLN A 261 3.40 9.93 -6.47
CA GLN A 261 4.28 10.28 -7.58
C GLN A 261 3.51 10.77 -8.80
N CYS A 262 2.45 10.05 -9.21
CA CYS A 262 1.57 10.49 -10.28
C CYS A 262 0.99 11.87 -9.96
N TRP A 263 0.59 12.07 -8.69
CA TRP A 263 0.02 13.33 -8.27
C TRP A 263 1.02 14.50 -8.25
N CYS A 264 2.23 14.26 -7.73
CA CYS A 264 3.25 15.30 -7.59
C CYS A 264 4.04 15.60 -8.87
N TYR A 265 4.14 14.65 -9.82
CA TYR A 265 5.16 14.70 -10.89
C TYR A 265 4.69 14.26 -12.29
N GLU A 266 3.52 13.62 -12.48
CA GLU A 266 3.00 13.43 -13.84
C GLU A 266 2.49 14.77 -14.36
N GLU A 267 3.22 15.29 -15.35
CA GLU A 267 3.02 16.54 -16.07
C GLU A 267 1.72 17.28 -15.74
N ALA A 268 1.84 18.22 -14.81
CA ALA A 268 1.02 19.42 -14.76
C ALA A 268 0.93 20.17 -16.13
N SER A 269 1.73 19.76 -17.13
CA SER A 269 1.74 20.25 -18.52
C SER A 269 0.51 19.84 -19.33
N ALA A 270 -0.12 18.68 -19.06
CA ALA A 270 -1.36 18.26 -19.74
C ALA A 270 -2.64 18.74 -19.01
N ARG A 271 -2.50 19.14 -17.75
CA ARG A 271 -3.59 19.65 -16.93
C ARG A 271 -3.78 21.13 -17.24
N GLY A 272 -4.74 21.45 -18.12
CA GLY A 272 -5.29 22.80 -18.17
C GLY A 272 -5.86 23.23 -16.80
N ASP A 273 -6.56 24.37 -16.77
CA ASP A 273 -7.14 25.07 -15.61
C ASP A 273 -8.06 24.23 -14.66
N HIS A 274 -8.19 22.92 -14.89
CA HIS A 274 -8.98 21.94 -14.13
C HIS A 274 -8.21 21.25 -12.99
N SER A 275 -6.94 21.60 -12.73
CA SER A 275 -6.15 21.05 -11.61
C SER A 275 -6.45 21.69 -10.25
N LYS A 276 -7.59 22.35 -10.08
CA LYS A 276 -7.95 23.01 -8.81
C LYS A 276 -8.40 21.95 -7.81
N GLU A 277 -7.45 21.56 -6.96
CA GLU A 277 -7.63 20.91 -5.66
C GLU A 277 -8.16 19.47 -5.72
N ILE A 278 -7.26 18.54 -6.03
CA ILE A 278 -7.52 17.08 -5.94
C ILE A 278 -7.83 16.66 -4.50
N LEU A 279 -7.20 17.28 -3.51
CA LEU A 279 -7.56 17.17 -2.09
C LEU A 279 -8.01 18.51 -1.55
N SER A 280 -8.95 18.52 -0.62
CA SER A 280 -9.19 19.66 0.25
C SER A 280 -8.04 19.88 1.24
N GLN A 281 -7.96 21.06 1.84
CA GLN A 281 -6.96 21.38 2.88
C GLN A 281 -7.01 20.39 4.05
N ASP A 282 -8.21 20.08 4.53
CA ASP A 282 -8.42 19.16 5.65
C ASP A 282 -7.90 17.75 5.30
N GLU A 283 -8.10 17.28 4.06
CA GLU A 283 -7.62 15.97 3.63
C GLU A 283 -6.09 15.93 3.50
N TYR A 284 -5.45 17.02 3.08
CA TYR A 284 -4.00 17.14 3.06
C TYR A 284 -3.41 17.03 4.48
N ASP A 285 -3.98 17.76 5.45
CA ASP A 285 -3.53 17.72 6.84
C ASP A 285 -3.78 16.34 7.47
N LEU A 286 -4.94 15.72 7.20
CA LEU A 286 -5.27 14.36 7.64
C LEU A 286 -4.35 13.29 7.03
N LEU A 287 -3.91 13.47 5.79
CA LEU A 287 -2.97 12.55 5.13
C LEU A 287 -1.61 12.55 5.84
N LEU A 288 -1.06 13.74 6.11
CA LEU A 288 0.20 13.89 6.85
C LEU A 288 0.08 13.35 8.28
N TYR A 289 -1.06 13.60 8.94
CA TYR A 289 -1.38 13.05 10.24
C TYR A 289 -1.38 11.50 10.24
N SER A 290 -2.03 10.90 9.24
CA SER A 290 -2.15 9.43 9.11
C SER A 290 -0.79 8.77 8.91
N LEU A 291 0.06 9.34 8.05
CA LEU A 291 1.44 8.87 7.86
C LEU A 291 2.25 8.98 9.16
N SER A 292 2.13 10.11 9.86
CA SER A 292 2.80 10.35 11.15
C SER A 292 2.36 9.34 12.22
N ASN A 293 1.06 9.02 12.27
CA ASN A 293 0.54 7.99 13.15
C ASN A 293 1.13 6.62 12.83
N VAL A 294 1.03 6.16 11.59
CA VAL A 294 1.50 4.81 11.21
C VAL A 294 3.01 4.67 11.40
N MET A 295 3.79 5.72 11.10
CA MET A 295 5.23 5.79 11.40
C MET A 295 5.52 5.46 12.87
N LEU A 296 4.70 5.98 13.79
CA LEU A 296 4.83 5.69 15.21
C LEU A 296 4.31 4.29 15.56
N LYS A 297 3.11 3.90 15.13
CA LYS A 297 2.54 2.57 15.47
C LYS A 297 3.35 1.39 14.93
N ASN A 298 4.01 1.58 13.78
CA ASN A 298 4.74 0.55 13.06
C ASN A 298 6.21 0.95 12.86
N PRO A 299 7.09 0.71 13.86
CA PRO A 299 8.51 1.03 13.80
C PRO A 299 9.22 0.49 12.54
N GLU A 300 8.82 -0.67 12.04
CA GLU A 300 9.38 -1.31 10.83
C GLU A 300 9.14 -0.51 9.55
N SER A 301 8.08 0.30 9.51
CA SER A 301 7.69 1.10 8.35
C SER A 301 8.03 2.58 8.52
N ASN A 302 8.81 2.95 9.55
CA ASN A 302 9.08 4.34 9.87
C ASN A 302 9.73 5.09 8.69
N VAL A 303 10.68 4.45 8.00
CA VAL A 303 11.47 5.08 6.93
C VAL A 303 10.58 5.38 5.73
N GLN A 304 9.71 4.44 5.36
CA GLN A 304 8.78 4.58 4.24
C GLN A 304 7.74 5.68 4.52
N ALA A 305 7.15 5.67 5.71
CA ALA A 305 6.17 6.68 6.12
C ALA A 305 6.79 8.08 6.19
N ARG A 306 7.98 8.24 6.79
CA ARG A 306 8.74 9.50 6.83
C ARG A 306 9.08 9.98 5.42
N SER A 307 9.59 9.10 4.58
CA SER A 307 9.93 9.43 3.19
C SER A 307 8.72 9.95 2.42
N LEU A 308 7.53 9.38 2.64
CA LEU A 308 6.28 9.85 2.05
C LEU A 308 5.85 11.20 2.58
N ILE A 309 5.90 11.42 3.90
CA ILE A 309 5.65 12.74 4.51
C ILE A 309 6.53 13.80 3.84
N MET A 310 7.83 13.53 3.74
CA MET A 310 8.77 14.50 3.18
C MET A 310 8.60 14.68 1.67
N LYS A 311 8.22 13.64 0.92
CA LYS A 311 7.90 13.75 -0.52
C LYS A 311 6.69 14.65 -0.77
N ILE A 312 5.63 14.49 0.04
CA ILE A 312 4.44 15.35 0.00
C ILE A 312 4.83 16.77 0.43
N TRP A 313 5.54 16.91 1.56
CA TRP A 313 5.96 18.20 2.09
C TRP A 313 6.91 18.98 1.17
N LYS A 314 7.75 18.32 0.38
CA LYS A 314 8.69 19.00 -0.52
C LYS A 314 8.10 19.27 -1.91
N CYS A 315 6.89 18.80 -2.20
CA CYS A 315 6.25 19.03 -3.50
C CYS A 315 5.74 20.47 -3.64
N ASP A 316 6.11 21.12 -4.74
CA ASP A 316 5.72 22.50 -5.03
C ASP A 316 4.22 22.66 -5.33
N CYS A 317 3.55 21.61 -5.81
CA CYS A 317 2.11 21.60 -6.01
C CYS A 317 1.33 21.86 -4.71
N PHE A 318 1.92 21.56 -3.54
CA PHE A 318 1.30 21.78 -2.23
C PHE A 318 1.79 23.05 -1.52
N ILE A 319 2.44 23.99 -2.20
CA ILE A 319 2.98 25.18 -1.53
C ILE A 319 1.91 25.99 -0.78
N GLU A 320 0.71 26.15 -1.35
CA GLU A 320 -0.38 26.86 -0.67
C GLU A 320 -0.95 26.06 0.49
N TYR A 321 -1.09 24.73 0.32
CA TYR A 321 -1.49 23.84 1.42
C TYR A 321 -0.51 23.94 2.59
N ARG A 322 0.80 23.85 2.32
CA ARG A 322 1.86 24.00 3.34
C ARG A 322 1.76 25.32 4.08
N LYS A 323 1.52 26.44 3.38
CA LYS A 323 1.34 27.75 4.02
C LYS A 323 0.14 27.75 4.95
N ILE A 324 -1.01 27.22 4.53
CA ILE A 324 -2.22 27.16 5.36
C ILE A 324 -1.96 26.25 6.58
N SER A 325 -1.34 25.11 6.35
CA SER A 325 -0.99 24.10 7.35
C SER A 325 -0.07 24.59 8.48
N VAL A 326 0.84 25.53 8.19
CA VAL A 326 1.72 26.17 9.21
C VAL A 326 1.16 27.46 9.78
N ASN A 327 0.10 28.01 9.19
CA ASN A 327 -0.51 29.24 9.66
C ASN A 327 -1.31 28.98 10.93
N ILE A 328 -0.95 29.70 11.99
CA ILE A 328 -1.69 29.65 13.23
C ILE A 328 -2.99 30.44 13.04
N SER A 329 -4.10 29.71 13.06
CA SER A 329 -5.45 30.26 13.11
C SER A 329 -6.20 29.63 14.28
N ASN A 330 -6.96 30.42 15.03
CA ASN A 330 -7.76 29.94 16.17
C ASN A 330 -6.97 29.12 17.22
N CYS A 331 -5.69 29.47 17.46
CA CYS A 331 -4.77 28.74 18.36
C CYS A 331 -4.47 27.28 17.96
N ILE A 332 -4.82 26.86 16.75
CA ILE A 332 -4.55 25.54 16.20
C ILE A 332 -3.46 25.67 15.14
N VAL A 333 -2.51 24.73 15.16
CA VAL A 333 -1.55 24.53 14.09
C VAL A 333 -1.91 23.21 13.41
N PRO A 334 -2.46 23.23 12.17
CA PRO A 334 -2.93 22.01 11.51
C PRO A 334 -1.88 20.89 11.44
N ILE A 335 -0.61 21.22 11.19
CA ILE A 335 0.47 20.21 11.14
C ILE A 335 1.06 19.80 12.49
N GLN A 336 0.52 20.28 13.62
CA GLN A 336 1.13 20.01 14.92
C GLN A 336 1.37 18.52 15.17
N ASP A 337 0.42 17.67 14.76
CA ASP A 337 0.50 16.23 14.99
C ASP A 337 1.47 15.54 14.00
N MET A 338 1.59 16.04 12.78
CA MET A 338 2.63 15.58 11.85
C MET A 338 4.01 15.89 12.45
N LEU A 339 4.25 17.16 12.81
CA LEU A 339 5.53 17.62 13.33
C LEU A 339 5.89 16.92 14.66
N ALA A 340 4.91 16.75 15.55
CA ALA A 340 5.10 16.03 16.79
C ALA A 340 5.55 14.57 16.53
N GLY A 341 4.94 13.90 15.56
CA GLY A 341 5.31 12.53 15.22
C GLY A 341 6.73 12.41 14.65
N LEU A 342 7.16 13.37 13.83
CA LEU A 342 8.55 13.42 13.34
C LEU A 342 9.55 13.60 14.49
N ILE A 343 9.27 14.50 15.43
CA ILE A 343 10.14 14.75 16.61
C ILE A 343 10.20 13.52 17.52
N ILE A 344 9.06 12.87 17.78
CA ILE A 344 9.01 11.63 18.58
C ILE A 344 9.81 10.51 17.88
N ASN A 345 9.66 10.37 16.55
CA ASN A 345 10.41 9.39 15.79
C ASN A 345 11.92 9.68 15.84
N TRP A 346 12.34 10.93 15.72
CA TRP A 346 13.76 11.32 15.77
C TRP A 346 14.46 10.88 17.07
N LYS A 347 13.76 10.92 18.21
CA LYS A 347 14.31 10.58 19.52
C LYS A 347 13.90 9.19 20.03
N ARG A 348 13.35 8.33 19.16
CA ARG A 348 13.00 6.95 19.54
C ARG A 348 14.24 6.10 19.72
N GLU A 349 14.23 5.27 20.77
CA GLU A 349 15.34 4.38 21.13
C GLU A 349 15.07 2.91 20.78
N ASP A 350 13.82 2.55 20.50
CA ASP A 350 13.40 1.19 20.09
C ASP A 350 13.76 0.87 18.64
N ILE A 351 14.21 1.87 17.87
CA ILE A 351 14.72 1.75 16.51
C ILE A 351 16.20 2.11 16.52
N TYR A 352 17.05 1.18 16.10
CA TYR A 352 18.46 1.52 15.86
C TYR A 352 18.55 2.43 14.64
N LYS A 353 19.14 3.61 14.82
CA LYS A 353 19.41 4.58 13.76
C LYS A 353 20.89 4.92 13.76
N SER A 354 21.50 4.97 12.58
CA SER A 354 22.86 5.49 12.44
C SER A 354 22.88 6.99 12.77
N ASP A 355 24.04 7.53 13.11
CA ASP A 355 24.15 8.96 13.38
C ASP A 355 23.86 9.79 12.11
N GLU A 356 24.19 9.27 10.93
CA GLU A 356 23.82 9.87 9.65
C GLU A 356 22.29 9.94 9.47
N GLU A 357 21.56 8.87 9.80
CA GLU A 357 20.09 8.86 9.71
C GLU A 357 19.45 9.87 10.66
N LYS A 358 19.97 9.98 11.89
CA LYS A 358 19.49 10.97 12.87
C LYS A 358 19.71 12.40 12.37
N GLU A 359 20.84 12.68 11.74
CA GLU A 359 21.14 13.99 11.17
C GLU A 359 20.25 14.32 9.96
N VAL A 360 19.94 13.33 9.12
CA VAL A 360 18.98 13.51 8.01
C VAL A 360 17.58 13.81 8.55
N GLU A 361 17.08 13.03 9.51
CA GLU A 361 15.77 13.26 10.15
C GLU A 361 15.68 14.65 10.78
N LYS A 362 16.73 15.04 11.49
CA LYS A 362 16.84 16.34 12.12
C LYS A 362 16.77 17.49 11.11
N LYS A 363 17.50 17.40 10.00
CA LYS A 363 17.45 18.39 8.90
C LYS A 363 16.06 18.50 8.29
N GLU A 364 15.38 17.37 8.06
CA GLU A 364 14.01 17.36 7.54
C GLU A 364 13.02 18.05 8.48
N ILE A 365 13.15 17.85 9.79
CA ILE A 365 12.33 18.54 10.79
C ILE A 365 12.62 20.04 10.79
N LEU A 366 13.91 20.41 10.74
CA LEU A 366 14.33 21.81 10.67
C LEU A 366 13.82 22.49 9.38
N ASP A 367 13.78 21.80 8.24
CA ASP A 367 13.20 22.31 6.98
C ASP A 367 11.72 22.71 7.17
N VAL A 368 10.93 21.87 7.86
CA VAL A 368 9.51 22.14 8.15
C VAL A 368 9.37 23.39 9.04
N ILE A 369 10.17 23.47 10.10
CA ILE A 369 10.13 24.59 11.04
C ILE A 369 10.60 25.88 10.38
N LEU A 370 11.66 25.84 9.57
CA LEU A 370 12.17 26.98 8.81
C LEU A 370 11.12 27.51 7.85
N PHE A 371 10.40 26.62 7.15
CA PHE A 371 9.30 27.03 6.27
C PHE A 371 8.21 27.81 7.01
N ALA A 372 7.86 27.39 8.23
CA ALA A 372 6.89 28.12 9.07
C ALA A 372 7.42 29.51 9.46
N LYS A 373 8.71 29.62 9.82
CA LYS A 373 9.39 30.89 10.13
C LYS A 373 9.38 31.84 8.93
N ASP A 374 9.69 31.33 7.75
CA ASP A 374 9.78 32.12 6.52
C ASP A 374 8.40 32.60 6.05
N CYS A 375 7.35 31.79 6.23
CA CYS A 375 5.99 32.15 5.84
C CYS A 375 5.33 33.12 6.82
N PHE A 376 5.55 32.95 8.13
CA PHE A 376 4.88 33.73 9.17
C PHE A 376 5.85 34.14 10.30
N PRO A 377 6.87 34.99 10.01
CA PRO A 377 7.88 35.36 11.00
C PRO A 377 7.27 36.04 12.23
N GLU A 378 6.23 36.85 12.02
CA GLU A 378 5.51 37.59 13.08
C GLU A 378 4.78 36.66 14.08
N LYS A 379 4.38 35.46 13.63
CA LYS A 379 3.66 34.48 14.45
C LYS A 379 4.56 33.35 14.94
N PHE A 380 5.85 33.37 14.61
CA PHE A 380 6.73 32.23 14.81
C PHE A 380 6.97 31.88 16.28
N GLU A 381 7.10 32.88 17.17
CA GLU A 381 7.21 32.61 18.62
C GLU A 381 5.95 31.90 19.15
N PHE A 382 4.77 32.32 18.69
CA PHE A 382 3.53 31.65 19.07
C PHE A 382 3.43 30.23 18.48
N PHE A 383 3.97 30.00 17.29
CA PHE A 383 4.07 28.65 16.69
C PHE A 383 4.93 27.75 17.58
N LYS A 384 6.11 28.23 17.96
CA LYS A 384 7.07 27.55 18.83
C LYS A 384 6.44 27.14 20.15
N GLU A 385 5.79 28.07 20.85
CA GLU A 385 5.10 27.78 22.12
C GLU A 385 4.03 26.69 21.98
N LYS A 386 3.25 26.72 20.88
CA LYS A 386 2.18 25.74 20.64
C LYS A 386 2.72 24.35 20.38
N ILE A 387 3.76 24.21 19.56
CA ILE A 387 4.39 22.91 19.28
C ILE A 387 5.01 22.32 20.55
N ILE A 388 5.75 23.11 21.34
CA ILE A 388 6.35 22.65 22.61
C ILE A 388 5.25 22.20 23.59
N LYS A 389 4.18 23.01 23.73
CA LYS A 389 3.07 22.67 24.62
C LYS A 389 2.34 21.40 24.16
N ASN A 390 2.12 21.22 22.86
CA ASN A 390 1.49 20.02 22.31
C ASN A 390 2.31 18.77 22.66
N LEU A 391 3.63 18.80 22.42
CA LEU A 391 4.53 17.67 22.73
C LEU A 391 4.62 17.32 24.23
N ARG A 392 4.37 18.29 25.12
CA ARG A 392 4.30 18.05 26.58
C ARG A 392 2.99 17.39 27.02
N LEU A 393 1.90 17.62 26.30
CA LEU A 393 0.54 17.26 26.72
C LEU A 393 -0.03 16.06 25.95
N CYS A 394 0.45 15.79 24.74
CA CYS A 394 -0.08 14.73 23.90
C CYS A 394 0.43 13.36 24.35
N GLY A 395 -0.48 12.43 24.63
CA GLY A 395 -0.16 11.01 24.75
C GLY A 395 -0.33 10.34 23.39
N ARG A 396 0.77 9.98 22.73
CA ARG A 396 0.76 9.23 21.47
C ARG A 396 1.56 7.94 21.59
N GLU A 397 1.19 6.97 20.77
CA GLU A 397 1.92 5.70 20.66
C GLU A 397 3.39 5.97 20.33
N GLY A 398 4.31 5.40 21.11
CA GLY A 398 5.74 5.70 21.01
C GLY A 398 6.29 6.73 21.97
N MET A 399 5.44 7.51 22.62
CA MET A 399 5.88 8.41 23.68
C MET A 399 6.13 7.61 24.95
N LYS A 400 7.22 7.91 25.64
CA LYS A 400 7.52 7.39 26.98
C LYS A 400 6.97 8.34 28.03
N ASP A 401 6.25 7.81 29.02
CA ASP A 401 5.57 8.59 30.07
C ASP A 401 6.50 9.50 30.89
N TYR A 402 7.80 9.21 30.91
CA TYR A 402 8.82 9.97 31.68
C TYR A 402 9.68 10.91 30.83
N VAL A 403 9.40 11.04 29.52
CA VAL A 403 10.19 11.86 28.60
C VAL A 403 9.41 13.13 28.27
N ASP A 404 9.99 14.30 28.57
CA ASP A 404 9.47 15.59 28.10
C ASP A 404 9.91 15.83 26.64
N TYR A 405 9.06 15.45 25.69
CA TYR A 405 9.32 15.68 24.27
C TYR A 405 9.31 17.17 23.88
N GLY A 406 8.78 18.05 24.73
CA GLY A 406 8.88 19.49 24.55
C GLY A 406 10.33 19.99 24.58
N LEU A 407 11.21 19.36 25.38
CA LEU A 407 12.64 19.69 25.42
C LEU A 407 13.33 19.43 24.07
N PHE A 408 12.91 18.41 23.33
CA PHE A 408 13.47 18.12 22.00
C PHE A 408 13.02 19.15 20.95
N ALA A 409 11.79 19.65 21.06
CA ALA A 409 11.37 20.77 20.24
C ALA A 409 12.19 22.03 20.58
N GLU A 410 12.40 22.33 21.86
CA GLU A 410 13.26 23.45 22.30
C GLU A 410 14.70 23.34 21.76
N GLU A 411 15.27 22.13 21.73
CA GLU A 411 16.57 21.84 21.10
C GLU A 411 16.57 22.25 19.62
N LEU A 412 15.58 21.79 18.85
CA LEU A 412 15.44 22.09 17.41
C LEU A 412 15.25 23.60 17.14
N PHE A 413 14.40 24.27 17.90
CA PHE A 413 14.20 25.73 17.76
C PHE A 413 15.49 26.50 18.08
N SER A 414 16.21 26.10 19.13
CA SER A 414 17.49 26.73 19.51
C SER A 414 18.56 26.57 18.43
N GLU A 415 18.59 25.44 17.74
CA GLU A 415 19.52 25.21 16.64
C GLU A 415 19.15 26.00 15.38
N LEU A 416 17.87 26.13 15.08
CA LEU A 416 17.41 26.99 13.99
C LEU A 416 17.84 28.45 14.22
N GLU A 417 17.74 28.94 15.46
CA GLU A 417 18.21 30.27 15.86
C GLU A 417 19.73 30.41 15.67
N LYS A 418 20.53 29.42 16.07
CA LYS A 418 21.99 29.40 15.85
C LYS A 418 22.38 29.42 14.37
N THR A 419 21.60 28.75 13.53
CA THR A 419 21.88 28.62 12.08
C THR A 419 21.40 29.84 11.29
N THR A 420 20.46 30.64 11.84
CA THR A 420 19.91 31.85 11.19
C THR A 420 20.54 33.15 11.68
N LEU A 421 21.46 33.12 12.64
CA LEU A 421 22.30 34.26 12.96
C LEU A 421 23.32 34.48 11.83
N PRO A 422 23.45 35.70 11.27
CA PRO A 422 24.58 35.99 10.40
C PRO A 422 25.86 35.76 11.22
N LEU A 423 26.80 35.01 10.67
CA LEU A 423 28.19 35.04 11.13
C LEU A 423 28.57 36.51 11.29
N GLY A 424 28.93 36.91 12.52
CA GLY A 424 29.23 38.29 12.88
C GLY A 424 30.31 38.90 11.98
N PRO A 425 30.45 40.25 12.01
CA PRO A 425 31.14 41.00 10.98
C PRO A 425 32.61 40.63 10.92
N VAL A 426 33.03 40.02 9.82
CA VAL A 426 34.44 39.93 9.44
C VAL A 426 34.60 40.71 8.14
N GLY A 427 35.10 41.94 8.28
CA GLY A 427 35.91 42.63 7.28
C GLY A 427 35.21 43.13 6.02
N ASP A 428 35.38 44.44 5.77
CA ASP A 428 34.98 45.15 4.56
C ASP A 428 35.37 44.43 3.24
N GLY A 429 34.41 44.26 2.32
CA GLY A 429 34.67 43.89 0.92
C GLY A 429 33.44 43.32 0.19
N PRO A 430 33.13 43.75 -1.05
CA PRO A 430 31.76 43.70 -1.58
C PRO A 430 31.34 42.32 -2.10
N TRP A 431 30.35 41.72 -1.43
CA TRP A 431 29.57 40.58 -1.94
C TRP A 431 28.36 41.09 -2.71
N ASN A 432 28.49 41.15 -4.04
CA ASN A 432 27.34 41.11 -4.93
C ASN A 432 27.22 39.71 -5.54
N ASN A 433 25.97 39.26 -5.61
CA ASN A 433 25.43 38.11 -6.37
C ASN A 433 25.34 36.78 -5.63
N LEU A 434 24.18 36.57 -5.01
CA LEU A 434 23.34 35.38 -5.23
C LEU A 434 21.91 35.67 -4.74
N ARG A 435 21.21 36.53 -5.49
CA ARG A 435 19.74 36.63 -5.41
C ARG A 435 19.20 37.03 -6.77
N SER A 436 18.75 36.05 -7.55
CA SER A 436 17.91 36.25 -8.74
C SER A 436 17.16 34.94 -8.95
N ARG A 437 15.95 34.79 -8.39
CA ARG A 437 14.68 35.00 -9.12
C ARG A 437 14.75 34.45 -10.55
N SER A 438 14.13 33.30 -10.77
CA SER A 438 13.71 32.86 -12.10
C SER A 438 12.19 32.73 -12.13
N LYS A 439 11.53 33.80 -12.60
CA LYS A 439 10.31 33.70 -13.41
C LYS A 439 10.75 33.49 -14.86
N ALA A 440 9.94 32.74 -15.59
CA ALA A 440 10.12 32.23 -16.95
C ALA A 440 10.44 33.29 -18.04
N HIS A 441 11.22 32.87 -19.06
CA HIS A 441 10.83 32.91 -20.48
C HIS A 441 11.89 32.26 -21.41
N GLY A 442 11.42 31.38 -22.31
CA GLY A 442 11.68 31.44 -23.76
C GLY A 442 13.07 31.06 -24.33
N SER A 443 13.15 29.83 -24.88
CA SER A 443 13.84 29.39 -26.10
C SER A 443 15.10 30.11 -26.61
N LYS A 444 16.19 29.35 -26.82
CA LYS A 444 16.84 29.14 -28.14
C LYS A 444 18.00 28.12 -28.06
N GLU A 445 18.06 27.28 -29.08
CA GLU A 445 19.11 26.31 -29.40
C GLU A 445 20.51 26.93 -29.50
N THR A 446 21.56 26.19 -29.08
CA THR A 446 22.82 26.03 -29.85
C THR A 446 23.72 24.91 -29.29
N THR A 447 23.75 23.79 -30.02
CA THR A 447 24.88 22.95 -30.48
C THR A 447 26.26 22.92 -29.75
N LEU A 448 26.64 21.70 -29.27
CA LEU A 448 27.91 20.92 -29.39
C LEU A 448 29.29 21.53 -28.96
N PRO A 449 30.36 20.73 -28.63
CA PRO A 449 30.84 19.45 -29.23
C PRO A 449 31.17 18.31 -28.22
N VAL A 450 31.02 17.01 -28.53
CA VAL A 450 31.90 16.06 -29.27
C VAL A 450 33.39 16.13 -28.89
N ASP A 451 33.90 15.09 -28.22
CA ASP A 451 35.23 14.52 -28.52
C ASP A 451 35.37 13.04 -28.08
N ASP A 452 36.17 12.29 -28.84
CA ASP A 452 36.23 10.83 -29.07
C ASP A 452 36.90 9.96 -27.96
N GLY A 453 36.39 8.77 -27.62
CA GLY A 453 36.86 7.44 -28.11
C GLY A 453 37.45 6.57 -26.96
N PRO A 454 37.71 5.24 -27.07
CA PRO A 454 37.64 4.35 -28.24
C PRO A 454 36.81 3.03 -28.05
N GLN A 455 36.76 2.29 -29.16
CA GLN A 455 36.01 1.09 -29.53
C GLN A 455 36.26 -0.19 -28.70
N SER A 456 35.26 -1.08 -28.67
CA SER A 456 35.46 -2.54 -28.79
C SER A 456 34.23 -3.22 -29.40
N GLU A 457 34.49 -4.00 -30.44
CA GLU A 457 33.57 -4.79 -31.25
C GLU A 457 33.19 -6.14 -30.59
N LEU A 458 32.27 -6.84 -31.27
CA LEU A 458 31.82 -8.25 -31.13
C LEU A 458 30.56 -8.42 -30.29
N GLY A 459 29.45 -8.98 -30.77
CA GLY A 459 29.11 -9.54 -32.07
C GLY A 459 27.71 -10.17 -31.95
N THR A 460 26.84 -9.87 -32.90
CA THR A 460 25.57 -10.59 -33.09
C THR A 460 25.74 -11.59 -34.25
N PRO A 461 24.95 -12.68 -34.27
CA PRO A 461 24.55 -13.29 -35.51
C PRO A 461 23.05 -13.14 -35.74
N SER A 462 22.80 -12.76 -36.97
CA SER A 462 21.58 -12.47 -37.71
C SER A 462 20.73 -13.71 -37.99
N VAL A 463 19.42 -13.52 -38.14
CA VAL A 463 18.64 -14.24 -39.17
C VAL A 463 17.69 -13.25 -39.88
N SER A 464 17.86 -13.21 -41.20
CA SER A 464 17.10 -12.59 -42.30
C SER A 464 15.57 -12.66 -42.17
N GLY A 465 14.82 -11.62 -42.56
CA GLY A 465 14.38 -11.34 -43.94
C GLY A 465 12.90 -11.77 -44.09
N VAL A 466 11.94 -10.92 -44.48
CA VAL A 466 11.64 -10.58 -45.88
C VAL A 466 10.71 -9.35 -45.91
N SER A 467 11.00 -8.45 -46.85
CA SER A 467 10.26 -7.25 -47.20
C SER A 467 9.01 -7.52 -48.04
N SER A 468 8.00 -6.65 -47.94
CA SER A 468 7.31 -6.15 -49.14
C SER A 468 6.64 -4.80 -48.88
N TYR A 469 7.22 -3.75 -49.46
CA TYR A 469 6.60 -2.46 -49.71
C TYR A 469 5.59 -2.58 -50.87
N LYS A 470 4.42 -1.94 -50.74
CA LYS A 470 3.76 -1.29 -51.89
C LYS A 470 3.07 0.01 -51.47
N LYS A 471 3.31 1.01 -52.31
CA LYS A 471 2.97 2.44 -52.24
C LYS A 471 1.47 2.74 -52.39
N LYS A 472 1.06 3.81 -51.71
CA LYS A 472 0.18 4.94 -52.11
C LYS A 472 -0.99 4.67 -53.09
N SER A 473 -2.21 5.08 -52.71
CA SER A 473 -2.83 6.30 -53.25
C SER A 473 -4.03 6.79 -52.42
N VAL A 474 -4.14 8.11 -52.38
CA VAL A 474 -5.21 8.98 -51.87
C VAL A 474 -6.54 8.75 -52.59
N PHE A 475 -7.68 8.80 -51.88
CA PHE A 475 -8.87 9.56 -52.28
C PHE A 475 -9.85 9.73 -51.11
N THR A 476 -10.42 10.94 -51.06
CA THR A 476 -11.31 11.51 -50.04
C THR A 476 -12.80 11.18 -50.22
N LEU A 477 -13.51 11.23 -49.09
CA LEU A 477 -14.86 11.79 -48.85
C LEU A 477 -16.15 11.12 -49.36
N SER A 478 -17.03 10.94 -48.36
CA SER A 478 -18.49 11.17 -48.33
C SER A 478 -19.44 9.98 -48.53
N GLY A 479 -20.47 9.95 -47.67
CA GLY A 479 -21.82 9.57 -48.08
C GLY A 479 -22.48 8.42 -47.34
N ASN A 480 -23.23 8.77 -46.29
CA ASN A 480 -24.43 8.11 -45.74
C ASN A 480 -24.90 6.78 -46.38
N LYS A 481 -25.08 5.76 -45.54
CA LYS A 481 -26.41 5.25 -45.15
C LYS A 481 -26.33 4.45 -43.87
#